data_AF-A0A4Q0YUD1-F1
#
_entry.id   AF-A0A4Q0YUD1-F1
#
_cell.length_a   1.000
_cell.length_b   1.000
_cell.length_c   1.000
_cell.angle_alpha   90.00
_cell.angle_beta   90.00
_cell.angle_gamma   90.00
#
_symmetry.space_group_name_H-M   'P 1'
#
loop_
_entity.id
_entity.type
_entity.pdbx_description
1 polymer ?
#
loop_
_entity_poly.entity_id
_entity_poly.type
_entity_poly.pdbx_seq_one_letter_code
_entity_poly.pdbx_strand_id
1 'polypeptide(L)'
;MAKKMEFEEPTFTYKDYDISNVTPQEVTAVFNVEAANPNAYGVNEIFADYELFVEGNRLVQGSKLDINLNANQTSDIQIPATIRYDELLKPLGAVTRQVLLGKASIPVDVELKIYGQPSLSSGFLDISPFPINRTIKKTIDIPIPKDKSSLLKALF
;
A
#
# COMPACT_ATOMS: atom_id res chain seq x y z
N MET A 1 27.56 16.58 28.63
CA MET A 1 26.27 17.04 28.09
C MET A 1 25.95 16.18 26.89
N ALA A 2 24.82 15.46 26.89
CA ALA A 2 24.40 14.68 25.74
C ALA A 2 23.91 15.63 24.63
N LYS A 3 24.41 15.47 23.41
CA LYS A 3 23.93 16.22 22.24
C LYS A 3 22.57 15.64 21.87
N LYS A 4 21.49 16.39 22.10
CA LYS A 4 20.15 16.05 21.62
C LYS A 4 20.19 16.12 20.08
N MET A 5 20.08 14.98 19.41
CA MET A 5 19.87 14.96 17.97
C MET A 5 18.39 15.18 17.70
N GLU A 6 18.07 16.08 16.78
CA GLU A 6 16.71 16.23 16.29
C GLU A 6 16.46 15.13 15.25
N PHE A 7 15.31 14.48 15.35
CA PHE A 7 14.85 13.50 14.39
C PHE A 7 14.10 14.22 13.28
N GLU A 8 14.46 13.94 12.03
CA GLU A 8 13.74 14.40 10.86
C GLU A 8 12.88 13.26 10.32
N GLU A 9 11.58 13.50 10.14
CA GLU A 9 10.68 12.42 9.70
C GLU A 9 11.04 11.95 8.27
N PRO A 10 11.20 10.63 8.05
CA PRO A 10 11.37 10.09 6.71
C PRO A 10 10.23 10.48 5.79
N THR A 11 10.54 10.70 4.51
CA THR A 11 9.53 10.99 3.49
C THR A 11 9.17 9.71 2.75
N PHE A 12 7.90 9.59 2.37
CA PHE A 12 7.39 8.46 1.58
C PHE A 12 6.64 8.99 0.37
N THR A 13 7.04 8.55 -0.81
CA THR A 13 6.52 9.03 -2.09
C THR A 13 6.11 7.86 -2.95
N TYR A 14 4.85 7.85 -3.40
CA TYR A 14 4.40 6.87 -4.37
C TYR A 14 5.10 7.10 -5.72
N LYS A 15 5.73 6.06 -6.26
CA LYS A 15 6.35 6.10 -7.59
C LYS A 15 5.36 5.60 -8.64
N ASP A 16 5.09 4.32 -8.62
CA ASP A 16 4.29 3.60 -9.61
C ASP A 16 3.77 2.28 -9.02
N TYR A 17 3.19 1.46 -9.90
CA TYR A 17 2.72 0.12 -9.58
C TYR A 17 2.97 -0.82 -10.73
N ASP A 18 3.22 -2.08 -10.38
CA ASP A 18 3.32 -3.18 -11.32
C ASP A 18 2.14 -4.13 -11.17
N ILE A 19 1.58 -4.57 -12.28
CA ILE A 19 0.56 -5.62 -12.30
C ILE A 19 1.19 -6.91 -12.79
N SER A 20 1.02 -7.96 -12.01
CA SER A 20 1.46 -9.31 -12.32
C SER A 20 0.38 -10.34 -12.00
N ASN A 21 0.57 -11.56 -12.52
CA ASN A 21 -0.27 -12.71 -12.21
C ASN A 21 -1.79 -12.47 -12.36
N VAL A 22 -2.20 -11.95 -13.53
CA VAL A 22 -3.63 -11.75 -13.84
C VAL A 22 -4.27 -13.10 -14.16
N THR A 23 -5.14 -13.55 -13.27
CA THR A 23 -5.96 -14.76 -13.44
C THR A 23 -7.45 -14.39 -13.47
N PRO A 24 -8.35 -15.32 -13.81
CA PRO A 24 -9.78 -15.07 -13.65
C PRO A 24 -10.20 -14.75 -12.20
N GLN A 25 -9.48 -15.24 -11.19
CA GLN A 25 -9.85 -15.13 -9.78
C GLN A 25 -9.26 -13.90 -9.11
N GLU A 26 -8.01 -13.58 -9.43
CA GLU A 26 -7.24 -12.55 -8.75
C GLU A 26 -6.18 -11.92 -9.64
N VAL A 27 -5.64 -10.80 -9.16
CA VAL A 27 -4.48 -10.11 -9.71
C VAL A 27 -3.53 -9.75 -8.58
N THR A 28 -2.24 -9.74 -8.86
CA THR A 28 -1.22 -9.23 -7.93
C THR A 28 -0.75 -7.87 -8.40
N ALA A 29 -0.91 -6.87 -7.55
CA ALA A 29 -0.33 -5.55 -7.73
C ALA A 29 0.89 -5.40 -6.80
N VAL A 30 1.93 -4.71 -7.23
CA VAL A 30 3.05 -4.31 -6.38
C VAL A 30 3.11 -2.79 -6.41
N PHE A 31 2.95 -2.14 -5.26
CA PHE A 31 3.07 -0.69 -5.14
C PHE A 31 4.50 -0.33 -4.79
N ASN A 32 5.13 0.48 -5.63
CA ASN A 32 6.49 0.94 -5.43
C ASN A 32 6.45 2.31 -4.74
N VAL A 33 6.99 2.37 -3.54
CA VAL A 33 7.07 3.58 -2.72
C VAL A 33 8.53 3.89 -2.46
N GLU A 34 8.95 5.09 -2.80
CA GLU A 34 10.25 5.60 -2.39
C GLU A 34 10.18 6.09 -0.96
N ALA A 35 11.11 5.67 -0.12
CA ALA A 35 11.30 6.19 1.21
C ALA A 35 12.68 6.82 1.35
N ALA A 36 12.76 8.08 1.77
CA ALA A 36 14.02 8.74 2.04
C ALA A 36 14.17 9.00 3.54
N ASN A 37 15.25 8.48 4.12
CA ASN A 37 15.61 8.74 5.50
C ASN A 37 16.74 9.78 5.57
N PRO A 38 16.44 11.03 5.95
CA PRO A 38 17.45 12.09 6.09
C PRO A 38 18.32 11.95 7.34
N ASN A 39 18.00 11.00 8.24
CA ASN A 39 18.71 10.84 9.50
C ASN A 39 20.02 10.06 9.32
N ALA A 40 21.03 10.42 10.12
CA ALA A 40 22.32 9.73 10.16
C ALA A 40 22.29 8.34 10.84
N TYR A 41 21.11 7.81 11.13
CA TYR A 41 20.87 6.52 11.76
C TYR A 41 19.71 5.81 11.06
N GLY A 42 19.70 4.48 11.16
CA GLY A 42 18.61 3.66 10.64
C GLY A 42 17.33 3.84 11.44
N VAL A 43 16.19 3.72 10.78
CA VAL A 43 14.86 3.82 11.38
C VAL A 43 14.11 2.53 11.07
N ASN A 44 13.72 1.83 12.14
CA ASN A 44 13.00 0.55 12.09
C ASN A 44 11.65 0.70 12.81
N GLU A 45 10.88 -0.40 12.94
CA GLU A 45 9.54 -0.39 13.57
C GLU A 45 8.54 0.52 12.82
N ILE A 46 8.77 0.69 11.52
CA ILE A 46 7.84 1.30 10.59
C ILE A 46 7.10 0.18 9.89
N PHE A 47 5.81 0.39 9.69
CA PHE A 47 4.92 -0.58 9.09
C PHE A 47 4.08 0.06 8.00
N ALA A 48 3.73 -0.72 6.99
CA ALA A 48 2.77 -0.32 5.99
C ALA A 48 1.60 -1.31 5.94
N ASP A 49 0.40 -0.76 5.94
CA ASP A 49 -0.83 -1.45 5.54
C ASP A 49 -1.38 -0.80 4.27
N TYR A 50 -2.25 -1.50 3.56
CA TYR A 50 -2.99 -0.92 2.44
C TYR A 50 -4.49 -1.17 2.59
N GLU A 51 -5.28 -0.24 2.08
CA GLU A 51 -6.72 -0.39 1.92
C GLU A 51 -7.11 -0.09 0.48
N LEU A 52 -8.00 -0.91 -0.07
CA LEU A 52 -8.53 -0.74 -1.41
C LEU A 52 -9.98 -0.27 -1.36
N PHE A 53 -10.34 0.63 -2.26
CA PHE A 53 -11.66 1.19 -2.40
C PHE A 53 -12.10 1.14 -3.87
N VAL A 54 -13.35 0.77 -4.13
CA VAL A 54 -13.97 0.91 -5.45
C VAL A 54 -15.30 1.62 -5.28
N GLU A 55 -15.50 2.69 -6.05
CA GLU A 55 -16.69 3.55 -5.93
C GLU A 55 -16.94 4.00 -4.48
N GLY A 56 -15.86 4.31 -3.74
CA GLY A 56 -15.90 4.73 -2.33
C GLY A 56 -16.16 3.60 -1.31
N ASN A 57 -16.40 2.36 -1.75
CA ASN A 57 -16.60 1.22 -0.86
C ASN A 57 -15.26 0.60 -0.49
N ARG A 58 -14.96 0.46 0.81
CA ARG A 58 -13.77 -0.25 1.31
C ARG A 58 -13.90 -1.75 1.03
N LEU A 59 -12.87 -2.36 0.46
CA LEU A 59 -12.92 -3.72 -0.08
C LEU A 59 -12.00 -4.69 0.67
N VAL A 60 -10.71 -4.38 0.65
CA VAL A 60 -9.62 -5.28 1.03
C VAL A 60 -8.63 -4.50 1.86
N GLN A 61 -8.20 -5.10 2.96
CA GLN A 61 -7.09 -4.61 3.77
C GLN A 61 -5.93 -5.58 3.63
N GLY A 62 -4.78 -5.07 3.18
CA GLY A 62 -3.52 -5.79 3.21
C GLY A 62 -2.89 -5.81 4.58
N SER A 63 -2.09 -6.84 4.83
CA SER A 63 -1.36 -7.01 6.09
C SER A 63 -0.15 -6.09 6.23
N LYS A 64 0.28 -5.98 7.48
CA LYS A 64 1.44 -5.25 7.99
C LYS A 64 2.77 -5.69 7.36
N LEU A 65 3.35 -4.85 6.52
CA LEU A 65 4.72 -4.98 6.00
C LEU A 65 5.70 -4.21 6.88
N ASP A 66 6.79 -4.85 7.31
CA ASP A 66 7.88 -4.20 8.05
C ASP A 66 8.79 -3.41 7.09
N ILE A 67 9.06 -2.15 7.43
CA ILE A 67 9.92 -1.24 6.68
C ILE A 67 11.11 -0.88 7.55
N ASN A 68 12.30 -1.16 7.03
CA ASN A 68 13.57 -0.75 7.63
C ASN A 68 14.25 0.26 6.70
N LEU A 69 14.54 1.45 7.23
CA LEU A 69 15.21 2.51 6.50
C LEU A 69 16.64 2.67 6.98
N ASN A 70 17.59 2.58 6.06
CA ASN A 70 18.99 2.80 6.39
C ASN A 70 19.28 4.29 6.59
N ALA A 71 20.37 4.59 7.30
CA ALA A 71 20.84 5.95 7.56
C ALA A 71 21.17 6.70 6.26
N ASN A 72 20.73 7.95 6.11
CA ASN A 72 21.02 8.85 4.99
C ASN A 72 20.81 8.20 3.62
N GLN A 73 19.77 7.37 3.48
CA GLN A 73 19.52 6.60 2.28
C GLN A 73 18.08 6.72 1.79
N THR A 74 17.94 6.61 0.48
CA THR A 74 16.67 6.40 -0.21
C THR A 74 16.52 4.91 -0.50
N SER A 75 15.36 4.34 -0.19
CA SER A 75 15.02 2.92 -0.37
C SER A 75 13.75 2.77 -1.18
N ASP A 76 13.71 1.78 -2.05
CA ASP A 76 12.49 1.39 -2.76
C ASP A 76 11.76 0.30 -1.98
N ILE A 77 10.57 0.63 -1.51
CA ILE A 77 9.69 -0.25 -0.76
C ILE A 77 8.67 -0.83 -1.72
N GLN A 78 8.57 -2.15 -1.76
CA GLN A 78 7.57 -2.87 -2.55
C GLN A 78 6.48 -3.38 -1.62
N ILE A 79 5.25 -2.91 -1.82
CA ILE A 79 4.08 -3.32 -1.05
C ILE A 79 3.22 -4.21 -1.96
N PRO A 80 3.33 -5.55 -1.84
CA PRO A 80 2.52 -6.45 -2.65
C PRO A 80 1.08 -6.48 -2.14
N ALA A 81 0.14 -6.50 -3.08
CA ALA A 81 -1.29 -6.63 -2.84
C ALA A 81 -1.90 -7.68 -3.76
N THR A 82 -2.45 -8.73 -3.17
CA THR A 82 -3.29 -9.69 -3.92
C THR A 82 -4.74 -9.22 -3.84
N ILE A 83 -5.35 -9.08 -5.01
CA ILE A 83 -6.68 -8.49 -5.16
C ILE A 83 -7.57 -9.51 -5.84
N ARG A 84 -8.60 -9.96 -5.14
CA ARG A 84 -9.57 -10.92 -5.68
C ARG A 84 -10.74 -10.18 -6.31
N TYR A 85 -11.13 -10.56 -7.52
CA TYR A 85 -12.19 -9.84 -8.24
C TYR A 85 -13.57 -10.03 -7.60
N ASP A 86 -13.82 -11.16 -6.94
CA ASP A 86 -15.06 -11.39 -6.20
C ASP A 86 -15.20 -10.37 -5.04
N GLU A 87 -14.13 -10.10 -4.32
CA GLU A 87 -14.07 -9.08 -3.26
C GLU A 87 -14.20 -7.66 -3.81
N LEU A 88 -13.56 -7.36 -4.95
CA LEU A 88 -13.69 -6.05 -5.62
C LEU A 88 -15.14 -5.74 -6.03
N LEU A 89 -15.85 -6.74 -6.55
CA LEU A 89 -17.18 -6.55 -7.14
C LEU A 89 -18.31 -6.72 -6.12
N LYS A 90 -18.11 -7.49 -5.05
CA LYS A 90 -19.12 -7.82 -4.02
C LYS A 90 -19.89 -6.61 -3.45
N PRO A 91 -19.27 -5.45 -3.12
CA PRO A 91 -20.03 -4.33 -2.57
C PRO A 91 -20.76 -3.51 -3.64
N LEU A 92 -20.51 -3.76 -4.92
CA LEU A 92 -21.13 -3.02 -6.01
C LEU A 92 -22.52 -3.56 -6.32
N GLY A 93 -23.43 -2.68 -6.75
CA GLY A 93 -24.74 -3.09 -7.26
C GLY A 93 -24.65 -3.78 -8.62
N ALA A 94 -25.67 -4.59 -8.97
CA ALA A 94 -25.67 -5.41 -10.19
C ALA A 94 -25.45 -4.58 -11.48
N VAL A 95 -26.05 -3.40 -11.59
CA VAL A 95 -25.86 -2.49 -12.73
C VAL A 95 -24.42 -2.01 -12.82
N THR A 96 -23.85 -1.51 -11.72
CA THR A 96 -22.46 -1.06 -11.66
C THR A 96 -21.48 -2.17 -12.03
N ARG A 97 -21.70 -3.39 -11.52
CA ARG A 97 -20.89 -4.56 -11.89
C ARG A 97 -20.91 -4.81 -13.39
N GLN A 98 -22.09 -4.82 -14.01
CA GLN A 98 -22.19 -5.06 -15.47
C GLN A 98 -21.48 -3.99 -16.28
N VAL A 99 -21.61 -2.72 -15.89
CA VAL A 99 -20.92 -1.60 -16.56
C VAL A 99 -19.40 -1.76 -16.44
N LEU A 100 -18.89 -2.06 -15.25
CA LEU A 100 -17.46 -2.26 -15.03
C LEU A 100 -16.92 -3.48 -15.77
N LEU A 101 -17.64 -4.60 -15.77
CA LEU A 101 -17.25 -5.82 -16.49
C LEU A 101 -17.24 -5.65 -18.02
N GLY A 102 -17.91 -4.62 -18.55
CA GLY A 102 -17.82 -4.22 -19.96
C GLY A 102 -16.55 -3.46 -20.33
N LYS A 103 -15.76 -2.99 -19.34
CA LYS A 103 -14.54 -2.21 -19.55
C LYS A 103 -13.30 -3.12 -19.69
N ALA A 104 -12.16 -2.48 -20.00
CA ALA A 104 -10.86 -3.13 -20.02
C ALA A 104 -10.21 -3.20 -18.62
N SER A 105 -10.48 -2.22 -17.76
CA SER A 105 -10.00 -2.12 -16.38
C SER A 105 -11.08 -1.60 -15.43
N ILE A 106 -10.86 -1.85 -14.14
CA ILE A 106 -11.64 -1.33 -13.02
C ILE A 106 -10.74 -0.32 -12.29
N PRO A 107 -11.13 0.96 -12.19
CA PRO A 107 -10.39 1.90 -11.36
C PRO A 107 -10.58 1.54 -9.88
N VAL A 108 -9.46 1.45 -9.15
CA VAL A 108 -9.42 1.14 -7.72
C VAL A 108 -8.61 2.22 -7.02
N ASP A 109 -9.19 2.84 -5.99
CA ASP A 109 -8.46 3.76 -5.13
C ASP A 109 -7.72 2.96 -4.05
N VAL A 110 -6.42 3.21 -3.93
CA VAL A 110 -5.52 2.59 -2.96
C VAL A 110 -5.13 3.63 -1.94
N GLU A 111 -5.30 3.30 -0.67
CA GLU A 111 -4.74 4.06 0.45
C GLU A 111 -3.64 3.24 1.12
N LEU A 112 -2.39 3.68 0.99
CA LEU A 112 -1.24 3.12 1.68
C LEU A 112 -1.06 3.86 3.01
N LYS A 113 -1.21 3.17 4.12
CA LYS A 113 -1.04 3.71 5.47
C LYS A 113 0.31 3.27 6.01
N ILE A 114 1.20 4.23 6.18
CA ILE A 114 2.54 4.02 6.72
C ILE A 114 2.56 4.58 8.14
N TYR A 115 2.86 3.73 9.11
CA TYR A 115 2.81 4.10 10.51
C TYR A 115 3.88 3.40 11.33
N GLY A 116 4.27 4.00 12.44
CA GLY A 116 5.28 3.41 13.32
C GLY A 116 5.55 4.30 14.51
N GLN A 117 6.25 3.76 15.50
CA GLN A 117 6.79 4.53 16.62
C GLN A 117 8.27 4.20 16.77
N PRO A 118 9.10 4.51 15.76
CA PRO A 118 10.52 4.24 15.83
C PRO A 118 11.10 4.82 17.11
N SER A 119 11.80 3.97 17.87
CA SER A 119 12.56 4.39 19.03
C SER A 119 14.02 3.92 18.88
N LEU A 120 14.96 4.78 19.26
CA LEU A 120 16.37 4.42 19.30
C LEU A 120 16.82 4.46 20.76
N SER A 121 16.97 3.29 21.37
CA SER A 121 17.60 3.12 22.68
C SER A 121 19.00 2.54 22.51
N SER A 122 19.90 3.34 21.94
CA SER A 122 21.33 3.02 22.01
C SER A 122 21.89 3.69 23.27
N GLY A 123 22.72 3.00 24.06
CA GLY A 123 23.20 3.48 25.37
C GLY A 123 23.98 4.81 25.39
N PHE A 124 24.10 5.50 24.25
CA PHE A 124 24.73 6.81 24.08
C PHE A 124 23.79 7.87 23.45
N LEU A 125 22.63 7.48 22.91
CA LEU A 125 21.68 8.36 22.22
C LEU A 125 20.25 7.94 22.57
N ASP A 126 19.60 8.76 23.38
CA ASP A 126 18.15 8.67 23.62
C ASP A 126 17.43 9.48 22.53
N ILE A 127 16.89 8.76 21.55
CA ILE A 127 15.93 9.35 20.60
C ILE A 127 14.55 9.00 21.13
N SER A 128 13.81 10.01 21.57
CA SER A 128 12.42 9.82 22.01
C SER A 128 11.60 9.15 20.92
N PRO A 129 10.67 8.23 21.23
CA PRO A 129 9.78 7.67 20.23
C PRO A 129 8.98 8.80 19.55
N PHE A 130 8.94 8.79 18.21
CA PHE A 130 8.14 9.74 17.43
C PHE A 130 7.15 8.97 16.56
N PRO A 131 5.86 9.37 16.53
CA PRO A 131 4.88 8.68 15.70
C PRO A 131 5.08 9.07 14.24
N ILE A 132 5.25 8.06 13.38
CA ILE A 132 5.05 8.20 11.94
C ILE A 132 3.59 7.83 11.66
N ASN A 133 2.90 8.70 10.93
CA ASN A 133 1.57 8.43 10.40
C ASN A 133 1.41 9.17 9.07
N ARG A 134 1.43 8.41 7.99
CA ARG A 134 1.32 8.91 6.62
C ARG A 134 0.31 8.08 5.86
N THR A 135 -0.47 8.75 5.03
CA THR A 135 -1.40 8.11 4.12
C THR A 135 -1.12 8.61 2.72
N ILE A 136 -0.83 7.69 1.81
CA ILE A 136 -0.62 7.98 0.39
C ILE A 136 -1.81 7.42 -0.37
N LYS A 137 -2.44 8.24 -1.21
CA LYS A 137 -3.60 7.83 -2.01
C LYS A 137 -3.24 7.75 -3.48
N LYS A 138 -3.68 6.69 -4.15
CA LYS A 138 -3.50 6.53 -5.59
C LYS A 138 -4.63 5.73 -6.22
N THR A 139 -5.14 6.19 -7.35
CA THR A 139 -6.00 5.37 -8.21
C THR A 139 -5.15 4.53 -9.15
N ILE A 140 -5.43 3.22 -9.21
CA ILE A 140 -4.82 2.27 -10.13
C ILE A 140 -5.87 1.65 -11.03
N ASP A 141 -5.44 1.17 -12.19
CA ASP A 141 -6.30 0.44 -13.12
C ASP A 141 -6.07 -1.06 -12.99
N ILE A 142 -7.04 -1.76 -12.39
CA ILE A 142 -7.00 -3.21 -12.31
C ILE A 142 -7.54 -3.81 -13.61
N PRO A 143 -6.73 -4.56 -14.38
CA PRO A 143 -7.18 -5.11 -15.65
C PRO A 143 -8.27 -6.15 -15.43
N ILE A 144 -9.23 -6.23 -16.34
CA ILE A 144 -10.23 -7.30 -16.33
C ILE A 144 -9.66 -8.51 -17.07
N PRO A 145 -9.68 -9.72 -16.48
CA PRO A 145 -9.17 -10.93 -17.13
C PRO A 145 -9.97 -11.22 -18.40
N LYS A 146 -9.27 -11.71 -19.43
CA LYS A 146 -9.87 -12.07 -20.72
C LYS A 146 -10.93 -13.16 -20.57
N ASP A 147 -10.65 -14.15 -19.72
CA ASP A 147 -11.63 -15.13 -19.27
C ASP A 147 -12.42 -14.55 -18.09
N LYS A 148 -13.71 -14.31 -18.32
CA LYS A 148 -14.65 -13.73 -17.36
C LYS A 148 -15.49 -14.78 -16.64
N SER A 149 -15.22 -16.07 -16.84
CA SER A 149 -16.05 -17.17 -16.31
C SER A 149 -16.23 -17.12 -14.79
N SER A 150 -15.19 -16.75 -14.05
CA SER A 150 -15.22 -16.51 -12.60
C SER A 150 -16.02 -15.26 -12.22
N LEU A 151 -15.87 -14.17 -12.98
CA LEU A 151 -16.54 -12.89 -12.74
C LEU A 151 -18.06 -12.99 -12.96
N LEU A 152 -18.45 -13.72 -14.01
CA LEU A 152 -19.85 -13.97 -14.33
C LEU A 152 -20.53 -14.85 -13.28
N LYS A 153 -19.82 -15.82 -12.69
CA LYS A 153 -20.33 -16.59 -11.55
C LYS A 153 -20.57 -15.72 -10.31
N ALA A 154 -19.83 -14.63 -10.13
CA ALA A 154 -20.04 -13.70 -9.02
C ALA A 154 -21.24 -12.74 -9.22
N LEU A 155 -21.93 -12.83 -10.37
CA LEU A 155 -23.15 -12.06 -10.67
C LEU A 155 -24.44 -12.79 -10.32
N PHE A 156 -24.39 -14.11 -10.08
CA PHE A 156 -25.54 -15.00 -9.83
C PHE A 156 -25.33 -15.83 -8.56
#